data_AF-A0AAU9S761-F1
#
_entry.id   AF-A0AAU9S761-F1
#
_cell.length_a   1.000
_cell.length_b   1.000
_cell.length_c   1.000
_cell.angle_alpha   90.00
_cell.angle_beta   90.00
_cell.angle_gamma   90.00
#
_symmetry.space_group_name_H-M   'P 1'
#
loop_
_entity.id
_entity.type
_entity.pdbx_description
1 polymer ?
#
loop_
_entity_poly.entity_id
_entity_poly.type
_entity_poly.pdbx_seq_one_letter_code
_entity_poly.pdbx_strand_id
1 'polypeptide(L)'
;MRAATLACCVPKPPTAATPPIVSRPEISYFQKLYRQNLFGTVTAPHSASPPAVVSYVQDVRLDIMWVKILELVVVKFKITSRINFSGHWNNEPQGIIIHGCVVEGSGSRSKRWWSNSNRGAIALFEPEGLKSRKWHGRAPGATPDKRGDRTVFMPPKWALGYHQCRWGYDSEARVREIAKTFRQKGMPCDVIWMDIDYMDGYRCFTFDQACSYSINFIYDERFPDPKTLVAELHQAGFKAIWMLDPGIKREEGYFVYDSGSERDIWIQTADGKPFVGDVWPGPCVFPDFAQSRTRSWWADLVKDFISNGVDGIWNDMNEPAVFKTVTKTMPESNVHHGDIEFGGCQNHLHYHNVYGMLMARSTYEGMKLANENGRPFVLTRAGFIGSQRYAATWTGDNLSLGASSYEYLNGSPIGVLSGSFRALSLHYLGLSGQPLSGPDIG
;
A
#
# COMPACT_ATOMS: atom_id res chain seq x y z
N MET A 1 -59.00 46.86 9.60
CA MET A 1 -58.66 45.47 9.96
C MET A 1 -57.18 45.45 10.30
N ARG A 2 -56.86 45.50 11.60
CA ARG A 2 -55.51 45.61 12.18
C ARG A 2 -55.37 44.56 13.29
N ALA A 3 -54.15 44.00 13.40
CA ALA A 3 -53.43 43.55 14.59
C ALA A 3 -54.10 42.61 15.62
N ALA A 4 -53.38 41.56 16.03
CA ALA A 4 -53.18 41.22 17.45
C ALA A 4 -52.11 40.14 17.67
N THR A 5 -51.41 40.31 18.79
CA THR A 5 -50.26 39.59 19.36
C THR A 5 -50.74 38.73 20.56
N LEU A 6 -49.81 38.02 21.24
CA LEU A 6 -49.87 37.30 22.54
C LEU A 6 -50.29 35.81 22.49
N ALA A 7 -49.77 34.88 23.32
CA ALA A 7 -48.70 34.86 24.31
C ALA A 7 -48.51 33.40 24.81
N CYS A 8 -47.38 33.16 25.47
CA CYS A 8 -46.97 31.95 26.19
C CYS A 8 -48.00 31.41 27.19
N CYS A 9 -48.05 30.08 27.36
CA CYS A 9 -48.17 29.43 28.67
C CYS A 9 -47.68 27.97 28.62
N VAL A 10 -46.81 27.64 29.58
CA VAL A 10 -46.15 26.35 29.84
C VAL A 10 -47.12 25.40 30.57
N PRO A 11 -46.99 24.08 30.35
CA PRO A 11 -46.95 23.16 31.50
C PRO A 11 -45.70 22.26 31.51
N LYS A 12 -45.11 22.10 32.69
CA LYS A 12 -44.05 21.14 33.05
C LYS A 12 -44.66 19.71 33.26
N PRO A 13 -43.85 18.65 33.41
CA PRO A 13 -43.85 17.46 32.54
C PRO A 13 -44.60 16.26 33.14
N PRO A 14 -44.94 15.23 32.34
CA PRO A 14 -45.05 13.88 32.84
C PRO A 14 -43.66 13.21 32.87
N THR A 15 -43.42 12.56 33.99
CA THR A 15 -42.26 11.76 34.37
C THR A 15 -41.96 10.59 33.44
N ALA A 16 -40.66 10.36 33.23
CA ALA A 16 -39.95 9.16 32.82
C ALA A 16 -40.78 7.93 32.39
N ALA A 17 -40.74 7.65 31.08
CA ALA A 17 -40.79 6.29 30.55
C ALA A 17 -39.57 6.08 29.65
N THR A 18 -38.71 5.14 30.03
CA THR A 18 -37.51 4.71 29.31
C THR A 18 -37.90 4.22 27.91
N PRO A 19 -37.39 4.80 26.82
CA PRO A 19 -37.61 4.23 25.49
C PRO A 19 -36.76 2.95 25.32
N PRO A 20 -37.25 1.95 24.57
CA PRO A 20 -36.55 0.69 24.40
C PRO A 20 -35.22 0.93 23.66
N ILE A 21 -34.17 0.28 24.16
CA ILE A 21 -32.88 0.18 23.49
C ILE A 21 -33.11 -0.52 22.15
N VAL A 22 -33.10 0.26 21.07
CA VAL A 22 -33.04 -0.29 19.71
C VAL A 22 -31.62 -0.79 19.51
N SER A 23 -31.45 -2.11 19.58
CA SER A 23 -30.22 -2.81 19.27
C SER A 23 -29.81 -2.51 17.82
N ARG A 24 -28.57 -2.05 17.66
CA ARG A 24 -27.91 -1.87 16.36
C ARG A 24 -27.90 -3.20 15.60
N PRO A 25 -28.13 -3.21 14.27
CA PRO A 25 -27.92 -4.41 13.48
C PRO A 25 -26.44 -4.81 13.51
N GLU A 26 -26.25 -6.12 13.62
CA GLU A 26 -25.04 -6.81 14.03
C GLU A 26 -23.83 -6.63 13.09
N ILE A 27 -22.77 -5.99 13.58
CA ILE A 27 -21.38 -6.19 13.15
C ILE A 27 -20.87 -7.51 13.79
N SER A 28 -21.48 -8.65 13.47
CA SER A 28 -21.25 -9.94 14.15
C SER A 28 -20.64 -11.00 13.23
N TYR A 29 -20.74 -10.85 11.90
CA TYR A 29 -20.29 -11.90 10.99
C TYR A 29 -18.76 -11.95 10.83
N PHE A 30 -18.09 -10.80 10.77
CA PHE A 30 -16.63 -10.74 10.59
C PHE A 30 -15.82 -11.00 11.87
N GLN A 31 -16.38 -10.75 13.05
CA GLN A 31 -15.69 -11.01 14.32
C GLN A 31 -15.82 -12.47 14.81
N LYS A 32 -16.86 -13.21 14.39
CA LYS A 32 -17.06 -14.63 14.77
C LYS A 32 -16.11 -15.59 14.04
N LEU A 33 -15.80 -15.35 12.78
CA LEU A 33 -14.88 -16.19 11.99
C LEU A 33 -13.42 -16.11 12.47
N TYR A 34 -13.02 -14.99 13.10
CA TYR A 34 -11.66 -14.81 13.60
C TYR A 34 -11.42 -15.42 14.99
N ARG A 35 -12.46 -15.65 15.80
CA ARG A 35 -12.34 -16.23 17.15
C ARG A 35 -12.46 -17.75 17.22
N GLN A 36 -12.98 -18.42 16.19
CA GLN A 36 -13.19 -19.87 16.23
C GLN A 36 -11.98 -20.73 15.82
N ASN A 37 -10.90 -20.13 15.30
CA ASN A 37 -9.74 -20.88 14.81
C ASN A 37 -8.45 -20.74 15.64
N LEU A 38 -8.51 -20.10 16.81
CA LEU A 38 -7.38 -20.03 17.74
C LEU A 38 -7.90 -20.33 19.16
N PHE A 39 -7.28 -21.32 19.81
CA PHE A 39 -7.50 -21.80 21.18
C PHE A 39 -8.55 -22.91 21.39
N GLY A 40 -8.17 -24.14 21.04
CA GLY A 40 -8.64 -25.33 21.73
C GLY A 40 -7.71 -25.64 22.92
N THR A 41 -8.02 -25.14 24.11
CA THR A 41 -7.38 -25.54 25.38
C THR A 41 -8.12 -26.74 25.96
N VAL A 42 -7.46 -27.90 25.99
CA VAL A 42 -7.88 -29.04 26.82
C VAL A 42 -7.12 -28.95 28.15
N THR A 43 -7.84 -28.75 29.24
CA THR A 43 -7.31 -28.84 30.61
C THR A 43 -7.47 -30.25 31.15
N ALA A 44 -6.40 -30.84 31.68
CA ALA A 44 -6.44 -32.00 32.57
C ALA A 44 -5.43 -31.81 33.74
N PRO A 45 -5.68 -32.38 34.93
CA PRO A 45 -5.18 -31.87 36.21
C PRO A 45 -3.78 -32.37 36.61
N HIS A 46 -3.18 -31.66 37.58
CA HIS A 46 -1.88 -31.89 38.21
C HIS A 46 -1.61 -33.31 38.72
N SER A 47 -0.42 -33.87 38.46
CA SER A 47 0.59 -34.23 39.49
C SER A 47 1.80 -35.01 38.92
N ALA A 48 2.98 -34.74 39.53
CA ALA A 48 4.23 -35.52 39.59
C ALA A 48 5.07 -35.79 38.32
N SER A 49 6.30 -35.25 38.31
CA SER A 49 7.42 -35.55 37.38
C SER A 49 8.12 -36.90 37.70
N PRO A 50 9.15 -37.34 36.92
CA PRO A 50 9.19 -37.77 35.52
C PRO A 50 9.75 -39.23 35.39
N PRO A 51 9.72 -39.94 34.24
CA PRO A 51 10.88 -39.88 33.31
C PRO A 51 10.60 -40.22 31.83
N ALA A 52 11.59 -39.89 30.97
CA ALA A 52 11.96 -40.51 29.69
C ALA A 52 10.86 -40.72 28.62
N VAL A 53 10.86 -39.87 27.58
CA VAL A 53 10.13 -40.14 26.33
C VAL A 53 11.10 -40.60 25.25
N VAL A 54 11.04 -41.91 25.02
CA VAL A 54 11.43 -42.62 23.80
C VAL A 54 10.57 -42.13 22.64
N SER A 55 11.19 -41.93 21.48
CA SER A 55 10.54 -41.58 20.22
C SER A 55 9.44 -42.57 19.83
N TYR A 56 8.22 -42.08 19.60
CA TYR A 56 7.22 -42.78 18.79
C TYR A 56 6.98 -41.98 17.50
N VAL A 57 7.39 -42.59 16.39
CA VAL A 57 6.99 -42.21 15.04
C VAL A 57 5.58 -42.74 14.85
N GLN A 58 4.62 -41.84 14.61
CA GLN A 58 3.31 -42.24 14.10
C GLN A 58 3.26 -41.94 12.61
N ASP A 59 3.33 -43.04 11.85
CA ASP A 59 3.07 -43.16 10.43
C ASP A 59 1.69 -42.54 10.10
N VAL A 60 1.69 -41.44 9.36
CA VAL A 60 0.54 -41.00 8.58
C VAL A 60 0.98 -40.98 7.13
N ARG A 61 0.57 -42.02 6.40
CA ARG A 61 0.71 -42.15 4.95
C ARG A 61 0.05 -40.96 4.28
N LEU A 62 0.86 -40.13 3.62
CA LEU A 62 0.41 -39.20 2.59
C LEU A 62 1.01 -39.67 1.27
N ASP A 63 0.11 -39.95 0.33
CA ASP A 63 0.37 -40.57 -0.95
C ASP A 63 1.40 -39.79 -1.77
N ILE A 64 2.35 -40.57 -2.29
CA ILE A 64 3.42 -40.16 -3.18
C ILE A 64 2.82 -39.82 -4.54
N MET A 65 2.87 -38.54 -4.93
CA MET A 65 2.79 -38.13 -6.34
C MET A 65 3.93 -37.17 -6.67
N TRP A 66 4.96 -37.73 -7.32
CA TRP A 66 5.96 -37.09 -8.17
C TRP A 66 6.78 -35.93 -7.58
N VAL A 67 7.80 -36.29 -6.80
CA VAL A 67 8.97 -35.44 -6.55
C VAL A 67 9.78 -35.35 -7.85
N LYS A 68 9.66 -34.25 -8.58
CA LYS A 68 10.71 -33.83 -9.53
C LYS A 68 11.86 -33.25 -8.72
N ILE A 69 13.07 -33.76 -8.99
CA ILE A 69 14.33 -33.36 -8.36
C ILE A 69 14.52 -31.85 -8.56
N LEU A 70 14.31 -31.07 -7.49
CA LEU A 70 14.75 -29.68 -7.35
C LEU A 70 16.20 -29.71 -6.90
N GLU A 71 17.10 -29.05 -7.64
CA GLU A 71 18.50 -28.92 -7.24
C GLU A 71 18.60 -28.20 -5.90
N LEU A 72 19.18 -28.90 -4.93
CA LEU A 72 19.29 -28.49 -3.54
C LEU A 72 20.60 -27.70 -3.35
N VAL A 73 20.56 -26.37 -3.38
CA VAL A 73 21.74 -25.56 -3.02
C VAL A 73 21.75 -25.31 -1.51
N VAL A 74 22.52 -26.11 -0.78
CA VAL A 74 22.78 -25.91 0.65
C VAL A 74 24.00 -25.00 0.80
N VAL A 75 23.77 -23.70 1.03
CA VAL A 75 24.87 -22.80 1.42
C VAL A 75 25.11 -22.94 2.93
N LYS A 76 26.18 -23.65 3.30
CA LYS A 76 26.66 -23.73 4.69
C LYS A 76 27.63 -22.58 4.97
N PHE A 77 27.24 -21.65 5.83
CA PHE A 77 28.13 -20.59 6.30
C PHE A 77 28.91 -21.06 7.54
N LYS A 78 30.25 -21.01 7.47
CA LYS A 78 31.12 -21.13 8.65
C LYS A 78 31.48 -19.71 9.10
N ILE A 79 30.79 -19.22 10.13
CA ILE A 79 30.96 -17.85 10.64
C ILE A 79 31.99 -17.87 11.76
N THR A 80 33.21 -17.41 11.46
CA THR A 80 34.28 -17.21 12.45
C THR A 80 34.68 -15.74 12.47
N SER A 81 33.87 -14.90 13.11
CA SER A 81 34.24 -13.63 13.79
C SER A 81 33.01 -12.73 13.95
N ARG A 82 32.99 -11.95 15.03
CA ARG A 82 31.91 -11.01 15.35
C ARG A 82 31.88 -9.90 14.30
N ILE A 83 30.70 -9.67 13.73
CA ILE A 83 30.31 -8.66 12.73
C ILE A 83 30.69 -9.04 11.28
N ASN A 84 29.68 -9.35 10.46
CA ASN A 84 29.55 -8.86 9.07
C ASN A 84 28.16 -9.19 8.46
N PHE A 85 27.65 -8.23 7.69
CA PHE A 85 26.33 -8.15 7.06
C PHE A 85 26.23 -9.09 5.84
N SER A 86 25.03 -9.63 5.53
CA SER A 86 24.84 -10.56 4.43
C SER A 86 23.75 -10.16 3.43
N GLY A 87 24.16 -10.06 2.16
CA GLY A 87 23.45 -10.39 0.92
C GLY A 87 22.26 -9.52 0.46
N HIS A 88 22.18 -9.27 -0.85
CA HIS A 88 20.91 -8.96 -1.54
C HIS A 88 20.46 -10.20 -2.33
N TRP A 89 19.19 -10.55 -2.22
CA TRP A 89 18.54 -11.59 -3.02
C TRP A 89 17.76 -10.92 -4.14
N ASN A 90 18.38 -10.80 -5.32
CA ASN A 90 17.76 -10.18 -6.49
C ASN A 90 17.21 -11.28 -7.42
N ASN A 91 16.21 -12.02 -6.95
CA ASN A 91 15.53 -13.00 -7.78
C ASN A 91 14.42 -12.31 -8.60
N GLU A 92 13.88 -13.00 -9.62
CA GLU A 92 12.74 -12.53 -10.40
C GLU A 92 11.59 -12.07 -9.47
N PRO A 93 10.73 -11.12 -9.88
CA PRO A 93 9.74 -10.42 -9.03
C PRO A 93 8.56 -11.28 -8.51
N GLN A 94 8.85 -12.48 -8.05
CA GLN A 94 7.91 -13.50 -7.62
C GLN A 94 7.85 -13.59 -6.10
N GLY A 95 6.88 -14.34 -5.56
CA GLY A 95 6.79 -14.63 -4.13
C GLY A 95 8.08 -15.25 -3.60
N ILE A 96 8.68 -14.61 -2.58
CA ILE A 96 9.91 -15.06 -1.92
C ILE A 96 9.58 -15.43 -0.47
N ILE A 97 9.96 -16.64 -0.05
CA ILE A 97 9.89 -17.08 1.35
C ILE A 97 11.30 -17.06 1.93
N ILE A 98 11.45 -16.49 3.13
CA ILE A 98 12.72 -16.42 3.84
C ILE A 98 12.58 -17.13 5.19
N HIS A 99 13.40 -18.15 5.44
CA HIS A 99 13.45 -18.83 6.75
C HIS A 99 14.80 -18.57 7.40
N GLY A 100 14.79 -17.90 8.55
CA GLY A 100 15.96 -17.71 9.40
C GLY A 100 16.05 -18.80 10.46
N CYS A 101 17.24 -19.37 10.66
CA CYS A 101 17.52 -20.26 11.79
C CYS A 101 18.80 -19.79 12.49
N VAL A 102 18.70 -19.59 13.80
CA VAL A 102 19.84 -19.27 14.67
C VAL A 102 20.22 -20.56 15.41
N VAL A 103 21.47 -20.99 15.27
CA VAL A 103 21.98 -22.14 16.02
C VAL A 103 22.63 -21.62 17.30
N GLU A 104 21.96 -21.81 18.44
CA GLU A 104 22.46 -21.40 19.75
C GLU A 104 23.86 -21.97 20.03
N GLY A 105 24.72 -21.17 20.67
CA GLY A 105 26.09 -21.56 21.05
C GLY A 105 27.17 -21.42 19.96
N SER A 106 26.82 -21.25 18.68
CA SER A 106 27.80 -21.20 17.58
C SER A 106 28.23 -19.80 17.12
N GLY A 107 27.48 -18.76 17.50
CA GLY A 107 27.62 -17.41 16.92
C GLY A 107 27.23 -17.31 15.43
N SER A 108 26.81 -18.43 14.81
CA SER A 108 26.41 -18.50 13.41
C SER A 108 24.91 -18.26 13.23
N ARG A 109 24.54 -17.47 12.22
CA ARG A 109 23.16 -17.26 11.77
C ARG A 109 23.02 -17.84 10.37
N SER A 110 21.99 -18.64 10.14
CA SER A 110 21.66 -19.17 8.81
C SER A 110 20.36 -18.55 8.31
N LYS A 111 20.31 -18.21 7.01
CA LYS A 111 19.10 -17.77 6.31
C LYS A 111 18.94 -18.61 5.05
N ARG A 112 17.74 -19.11 4.81
CA ARG A 112 17.35 -19.81 3.57
C ARG A 112 16.32 -18.97 2.84
N TRP A 113 16.49 -18.87 1.53
CA TRP A 113 15.63 -18.10 0.64
C TRP A 113 15.05 -19.08 -0.38
N TRP A 114 13.73 -19.05 -0.57
CA TRP A 114 13.02 -19.78 -1.63
C TRP A 114 12.25 -18.78 -2.48
N SER A 115 12.21 -19.02 -3.78
CA SER A 115 11.38 -18.28 -4.72
C SER A 115 10.54 -19.30 -5.51
N ASN A 116 9.30 -18.96 -5.83
CA ASN A 116 8.32 -19.89 -6.41
C ASN A 116 8.52 -20.18 -7.93
N SER A 117 9.70 -19.89 -8.50
CA SER A 117 9.97 -20.12 -9.93
C SER A 117 10.69 -21.46 -10.18
N ASN A 118 10.18 -22.23 -11.15
CA ASN A 118 10.90 -23.37 -11.73
C ASN A 118 11.90 -22.96 -12.84
N ARG A 119 12.02 -21.66 -13.16
CA ARG A 119 12.91 -21.13 -14.22
C ARG A 119 13.72 -19.88 -13.85
N GLY A 120 13.57 -19.36 -12.63
CA GLY A 120 14.21 -18.11 -12.20
C GLY A 120 15.70 -18.30 -11.90
N ALA A 121 16.51 -17.31 -12.27
CA ALA A 121 17.93 -17.29 -11.94
C ALA A 121 18.17 -16.92 -10.47
N ILE A 122 19.04 -17.64 -9.78
CA ILE A 122 19.52 -17.24 -8.45
C ILE A 122 20.60 -16.17 -8.63
N ALA A 123 20.27 -14.89 -8.40
CA ALA A 123 21.25 -13.81 -8.35
C ALA A 123 21.46 -13.35 -6.90
N LEU A 124 22.60 -13.75 -6.34
CA LEU A 124 23.10 -13.36 -5.02
C LEU A 124 24.22 -12.33 -5.19
N PHE A 125 24.10 -11.19 -4.53
CA PHE A 125 25.17 -10.20 -4.49
C PHE A 125 25.80 -10.15 -3.10
N GLU A 126 27.08 -10.50 -3.02
CA GLU A 126 27.91 -10.42 -1.81
C GLU A 126 28.92 -9.27 -1.93
N PRO A 127 28.73 -8.16 -1.21
CA PRO A 127 29.74 -7.12 -1.14
C PRO A 127 30.81 -7.49 -0.09
N GLU A 128 32.02 -7.84 -0.53
CA GLU A 128 33.14 -8.10 0.39
C GLU A 128 33.55 -6.83 1.18
N GLY A 129 33.70 -6.96 2.50
CA GLY A 129 34.54 -6.07 3.32
C GLY A 129 34.06 -4.63 3.57
N LEU A 130 32.77 -4.30 3.45
CA LEU A 130 32.30 -2.92 3.56
C LEU A 130 31.83 -2.54 4.99
N LYS A 131 32.39 -1.42 5.52
CA LYS A 131 31.82 -0.68 6.67
C LYS A 131 30.42 -0.17 6.29
N SER A 132 29.45 -0.16 7.23
CA SER A 132 28.01 0.10 6.99
C SER A 132 27.68 1.30 6.06
N ARG A 133 28.43 2.40 6.12
CA ARG A 133 28.24 3.57 5.23
C ARG A 133 28.55 3.29 3.75
N LYS A 134 29.51 2.41 3.45
CA LYS A 134 29.86 2.03 2.07
C LYS A 134 28.91 0.98 1.47
N TRP A 135 28.15 0.28 2.31
CA TRP A 135 27.15 -0.72 1.89
C TRP A 135 25.94 -0.07 1.20
N HIS A 136 25.37 0.98 1.80
CA HIS A 136 24.21 1.70 1.27
C HIS A 136 24.49 2.47 -0.03
N GLY A 137 25.74 2.91 -0.25
CA GLY A 137 26.15 3.57 -1.50
C GLY A 137 26.39 2.60 -2.67
N ARG A 138 26.37 1.29 -2.44
CA ARG A 138 26.69 0.26 -3.45
C ARG A 138 25.69 -0.90 -3.53
N ALA A 139 24.61 -0.89 -2.75
CA ALA A 139 23.55 -1.91 -2.79
C ALA A 139 23.13 -2.20 -4.25
N PRO A 140 23.44 -3.40 -4.79
CA PRO A 140 23.22 -3.72 -6.20
C PRO A 140 21.84 -4.37 -6.40
N GLY A 141 21.16 -3.95 -7.47
CA GLY A 141 19.81 -4.37 -7.86
C GLY A 141 19.13 -3.39 -8.83
N ALA A 142 19.62 -2.16 -8.89
CA ALA A 142 19.24 -1.19 -9.91
C ALA A 142 20.26 -1.19 -11.05
N THR A 143 19.82 -1.42 -12.28
CA THR A 143 20.46 -0.80 -13.45
C THR A 143 20.60 0.69 -13.13
N PRO A 144 21.81 1.29 -13.24
CA PRO A 144 21.96 2.72 -13.06
C PRO A 144 21.04 3.46 -14.04
N ASP A 145 20.48 4.61 -13.64
CA ASP A 145 19.84 5.48 -14.61
C ASP A 145 20.89 5.98 -15.64
N LYS A 146 20.48 6.74 -16.66
CA LYS A 146 21.42 7.30 -17.65
C LYS A 146 22.54 8.17 -17.03
N ARG A 147 22.43 8.55 -15.75
CA ARG A 147 23.40 9.33 -14.97
C ARG A 147 24.19 8.50 -13.95
N GLY A 148 23.94 7.19 -13.85
CA GLY A 148 24.65 6.30 -12.93
C GLY A 148 24.02 6.23 -11.53
N ASP A 149 22.89 6.89 -11.28
CA ASP A 149 22.39 7.13 -9.93
C ASP A 149 21.52 5.97 -9.43
N ARG A 150 21.86 5.46 -8.23
CA ARG A 150 21.20 4.33 -7.56
C ARG A 150 20.47 4.75 -6.29
N THR A 151 20.40 6.06 -6.07
CA THR A 151 20.06 6.68 -4.79
C THR A 151 18.62 7.17 -4.78
N VAL A 152 18.19 7.60 -3.61
CA VAL A 152 16.85 8.16 -3.40
C VAL A 152 16.69 9.42 -4.24
N PHE A 153 15.55 9.59 -4.91
CA PHE A 153 15.29 10.85 -5.61
C PHE A 153 15.33 12.01 -4.61
N MET A 154 15.83 13.17 -5.03
CA MET A 154 15.79 14.34 -4.14
C MET A 154 14.34 14.83 -4.06
N PRO A 155 13.66 14.74 -2.90
CA PRO A 155 12.26 15.17 -2.81
C PRO A 155 12.16 16.70 -2.87
N PRO A 156 10.98 17.24 -3.24
CA PRO A 156 10.71 18.65 -3.04
C PRO A 156 10.71 18.97 -1.53
N LYS A 157 11.11 20.20 -1.17
CA LYS A 157 11.29 20.59 0.24
C LYS A 157 10.02 20.42 1.09
N TRP A 158 8.87 20.76 0.52
CA TRP A 158 7.57 20.69 1.18
C TRP A 158 7.17 19.25 1.55
N ALA A 159 7.72 18.23 0.87
CA ALA A 159 7.42 16.83 1.15
C ALA A 159 8.05 16.30 2.46
N LEU A 160 8.89 17.11 3.10
CA LEU A 160 9.49 16.81 4.40
C LEU A 160 8.72 17.48 5.56
N GLY A 161 7.69 18.27 5.24
CA GLY A 161 6.82 18.93 6.21
C GLY A 161 5.80 17.98 6.82
N TYR A 162 4.77 18.56 7.47
CA TYR A 162 3.62 17.78 7.95
C TYR A 162 2.56 17.64 6.85
N HIS A 163 2.03 16.43 6.72
CA HIS A 163 1.06 16.01 5.71
C HIS A 163 -0.25 15.63 6.40
N GLN A 164 -1.34 16.32 6.10
CA GLN A 164 -2.67 16.04 6.62
C GLN A 164 -3.47 15.22 5.61
N CYS A 165 -3.87 14.01 6.02
CA CYS A 165 -4.69 13.08 5.22
C CYS A 165 -5.83 12.49 6.06
N ARG A 166 -6.88 12.02 5.38
CA ARG A 166 -7.82 11.00 5.85
C ARG A 166 -8.58 10.42 4.65
N TRP A 167 -9.17 9.24 4.84
CA TRP A 167 -10.26 8.76 3.99
C TRP A 167 -11.63 9.20 4.55
N GLY A 168 -12.38 10.07 3.88
CA GLY A 168 -11.94 11.08 2.91
C GLY A 168 -12.29 12.50 3.34
N TYR A 169 -11.86 13.48 2.54
CA TYR A 169 -12.46 14.81 2.52
C TYR A 169 -13.50 14.85 1.41
N ASP A 170 -14.76 14.96 1.80
CA ASP A 170 -15.93 14.74 0.94
C ASP A 170 -16.26 15.90 0.00
N SER A 171 -15.63 17.06 0.18
CA SER A 171 -15.87 18.25 -0.65
C SER A 171 -14.71 19.23 -0.61
N GLU A 172 -14.61 20.10 -1.61
CA GLU A 172 -13.65 21.22 -1.56
C GLU A 172 -13.91 22.16 -0.38
N ALA A 173 -15.18 22.35 0.01
CA ALA A 173 -15.55 23.16 1.16
C ALA A 173 -14.93 22.60 2.46
N ARG A 174 -14.96 21.28 2.63
CA ARG A 174 -14.31 20.60 3.75
C ARG A 174 -12.79 20.77 3.71
N VAL A 175 -12.18 20.66 2.53
CA VAL A 175 -10.73 20.91 2.35
C VAL A 175 -10.35 22.34 2.75
N ARG A 176 -11.12 23.35 2.29
CA ARG A 176 -10.92 24.77 2.64
C ARG A 176 -11.06 25.00 4.15
N GLU A 177 -12.07 24.40 4.78
CA GLU A 177 -12.29 24.49 6.22
C GLU A 177 -11.07 23.98 7.01
N ILE A 178 -10.51 22.84 6.60
CA ILE A 178 -9.34 22.24 7.24
C ILE A 178 -8.12 23.13 7.07
N ALA A 179 -7.83 23.58 5.84
CA ALA A 179 -6.72 24.48 5.55
C ALA A 179 -6.81 25.76 6.39
N LYS A 180 -7.99 26.37 6.45
CA LYS A 180 -8.27 27.55 7.29
C LYS A 180 -8.06 27.26 8.77
N THR A 181 -8.52 26.11 9.25
CA THR A 181 -8.38 25.72 10.67
C THR A 181 -6.93 25.55 11.08
N PHE A 182 -6.07 24.94 10.25
CA PHE A 182 -4.63 24.85 10.51
C PHE A 182 -4.01 26.23 10.70
N ARG A 183 -4.33 27.18 9.81
CA ARG A 183 -3.83 28.55 9.88
C ARG A 183 -4.36 29.31 11.09
N GLN A 184 -5.65 29.19 11.39
CA GLN A 184 -6.26 29.81 12.58
C GLN A 184 -5.67 29.29 13.90
N LYS A 185 -5.33 27.99 13.96
CA LYS A 185 -4.72 27.37 15.14
C LYS A 185 -3.22 27.53 15.23
N GLY A 186 -2.58 28.20 14.26
CA GLY A 186 -1.12 28.35 14.21
C GLY A 186 -0.37 27.02 14.09
N MET A 187 -0.99 25.99 13.52
CA MET A 187 -0.38 24.66 13.36
C MET A 187 0.30 24.55 11.98
N PRO A 188 1.60 24.21 11.92
CA PRO A 188 2.29 24.05 10.65
C PRO A 188 1.78 22.80 9.91
N CYS A 189 1.52 22.96 8.63
CA CYS A 189 1.11 21.90 7.72
C CYS A 189 1.41 22.35 6.29
N ASP A 190 2.10 21.49 5.56
CA ASP A 190 2.59 21.75 4.20
C ASP A 190 1.67 21.12 3.14
N VAL A 191 1.00 20.01 3.44
CA VAL A 191 0.28 19.22 2.43
C VAL A 191 -1.10 18.79 2.92
N ILE A 192 -2.10 18.89 2.04
CA ILE A 192 -3.42 18.25 2.21
C ILE A 192 -3.59 17.19 1.14
N TRP A 193 -4.09 16.02 1.54
CA TRP A 193 -4.27 14.86 0.67
C TRP A 193 -5.73 14.62 0.33
N MET A 194 -5.99 14.18 -0.90
CA MET A 194 -7.29 13.83 -1.43
C MET A 194 -7.32 12.33 -1.73
N ASP A 195 -8.04 11.58 -0.89
CA ASP A 195 -8.33 10.15 -1.04
C ASP A 195 -9.41 9.90 -2.11
N ILE A 196 -9.81 8.66 -2.41
CA ILE A 196 -10.72 8.27 -3.51
C ILE A 196 -12.01 9.08 -3.67
N ASP A 197 -12.52 9.72 -2.61
CA ASP A 197 -13.83 10.38 -2.61
C ASP A 197 -13.92 11.58 -3.56
N TYR A 198 -12.79 12.12 -4.04
CA TYR A 198 -12.80 13.20 -5.02
C TYR A 198 -13.16 12.74 -6.44
N MET A 199 -13.02 11.46 -6.74
CA MET A 199 -13.21 10.91 -8.08
C MET A 199 -14.69 10.76 -8.43
N ASP A 200 -15.08 11.03 -9.68
CA ASP A 200 -16.44 10.75 -10.15
C ASP A 200 -16.66 9.24 -10.25
N GLY A 201 -17.46 8.68 -9.33
CA GLY A 201 -17.79 7.26 -9.30
C GLY A 201 -16.55 6.37 -9.17
N TYR A 202 -15.52 6.85 -8.46
CA TYR A 202 -14.22 6.18 -8.28
C TYR A 202 -13.44 5.96 -9.59
N ARG A 203 -13.72 6.76 -10.63
CA ARG A 203 -12.96 6.78 -11.89
C ARG A 203 -11.68 7.60 -11.71
N CYS A 204 -10.52 6.96 -11.83
CA CYS A 204 -9.22 7.64 -11.81
C CYS A 204 -9.15 8.78 -12.84
N PHE A 205 -8.33 9.81 -12.57
CA PHE A 205 -8.15 10.97 -13.44
C PHE A 205 -9.42 11.82 -13.68
N THR A 206 -10.46 11.65 -12.86
CA THR A 206 -11.67 12.48 -12.88
C THR A 206 -11.84 13.23 -11.56
N PHE A 207 -12.70 14.24 -11.56
CA PHE A 207 -13.16 14.93 -10.35
C PHE A 207 -14.68 14.87 -10.33
N ASP A 208 -15.26 14.59 -9.16
CA ASP A 208 -16.72 14.58 -8.99
C ASP A 208 -17.25 16.01 -9.00
N GLN A 209 -17.79 16.42 -10.16
CA GLN A 209 -18.25 17.78 -10.38
C GLN A 209 -19.57 18.09 -9.65
N ALA A 210 -20.45 17.10 -9.39
CA ALA A 210 -21.66 17.16 -8.54
C ALA A 210 -22.68 16.04 -8.88
N CYS A 211 -23.39 15.56 -7.85
CA CYS A 211 -24.57 14.66 -7.92
C CYS A 211 -24.36 13.30 -8.59
N SER A 212 -23.26 12.61 -8.28
CA SER A 212 -23.12 11.17 -8.56
C SER A 212 -23.31 10.35 -7.28
N TYR A 213 -24.15 9.33 -7.36
CA TYR A 213 -24.62 8.51 -6.23
C TYR A 213 -23.45 7.90 -5.44
N SER A 214 -23.17 8.44 -4.26
CA SER A 214 -22.35 7.75 -3.25
C SER A 214 -23.22 6.69 -2.57
N ILE A 215 -22.69 5.48 -2.42
CA ILE A 215 -23.38 4.34 -1.78
C ILE A 215 -23.86 4.64 -0.35
N ASN A 216 -23.38 5.74 0.28
CA ASN A 216 -23.67 6.02 1.68
C ASN A 216 -24.25 7.40 2.02
N PHE A 217 -24.11 8.47 1.21
CA PHE A 217 -24.65 9.81 1.55
C PHE A 217 -24.87 10.72 0.33
N ILE A 218 -25.93 11.53 0.35
CA ILE A 218 -26.21 12.58 -0.65
C ILE A 218 -25.41 13.83 -0.27
N TYR A 219 -24.53 14.30 -1.15
CA TYR A 219 -23.89 15.61 -1.03
C TYR A 219 -24.16 16.44 -2.28
N ASP A 220 -24.56 17.69 -2.07
CA ASP A 220 -24.59 18.74 -3.09
C ASP A 220 -23.13 19.10 -3.44
N GLU A 221 -22.71 18.87 -4.70
CA GLU A 221 -21.43 19.26 -5.33
C GLU A 221 -20.11 19.01 -4.52
N ARG A 222 -19.26 18.08 -4.98
CA ARG A 222 -18.04 17.69 -4.24
C ARG A 222 -16.78 18.45 -4.68
N PHE A 223 -16.34 18.29 -5.92
CA PHE A 223 -15.09 18.82 -6.50
C PHE A 223 -15.28 19.44 -7.91
N PRO A 224 -16.09 20.51 -8.04
CA PRO A 224 -16.37 21.15 -9.32
C PRO A 224 -15.18 21.93 -9.92
N ASP A 225 -14.28 22.50 -9.11
CA ASP A 225 -13.17 23.32 -9.60
C ASP A 225 -11.86 23.02 -8.84
N PRO A 226 -11.22 21.88 -9.13
CA PRO A 226 -9.98 21.49 -8.47
C PRO A 226 -8.85 22.50 -8.68
N LYS A 227 -8.84 23.22 -9.81
CA LYS A 227 -7.81 24.24 -10.11
C LYS A 227 -7.90 25.41 -9.15
N THR A 228 -9.11 25.94 -8.94
CA THR A 228 -9.34 27.03 -8.00
C THR A 228 -9.06 26.59 -6.57
N LEU A 229 -9.51 25.39 -6.16
CA LEU A 229 -9.18 24.83 -4.85
C LEU A 229 -7.67 24.80 -4.62
N VAL A 230 -6.91 24.26 -5.58
CA VAL A 230 -5.46 24.14 -5.44
C VAL A 230 -4.78 25.51 -5.42
N ALA A 231 -5.24 26.48 -6.22
CA ALA A 231 -4.73 27.84 -6.19
C ALA A 231 -4.92 28.51 -4.82
N GLU A 232 -6.08 28.32 -4.19
CA GLU A 232 -6.33 28.80 -2.82
C GLU A 232 -5.45 28.10 -1.78
N LEU A 233 -5.26 26.79 -1.91
CA LEU A 233 -4.33 26.04 -1.06
C LEU A 233 -2.90 26.59 -1.18
N HIS A 234 -2.44 26.86 -2.40
CA HIS A 234 -1.13 27.47 -2.65
C HIS A 234 -1.01 28.86 -2.03
N GLN A 235 -2.04 29.71 -2.13
CA GLN A 235 -2.07 31.02 -1.47
C GLN A 235 -1.96 30.91 0.06
N ALA A 236 -2.57 29.87 0.63
CA ALA A 236 -2.46 29.56 2.05
C ALA A 236 -1.17 28.80 2.42
N GLY A 237 -0.27 28.53 1.47
CA GLY A 237 1.01 27.87 1.69
C GLY A 237 0.93 26.34 1.82
N PHE A 238 -0.12 25.73 1.29
CA PHE A 238 -0.27 24.28 1.21
C PHE A 238 0.07 23.74 -0.18
N LYS A 239 0.27 22.43 -0.25
CA LYS A 239 0.39 21.60 -1.45
C LYS A 239 -0.74 20.58 -1.47
N ALA A 240 -1.13 20.15 -2.66
CA ALA A 240 -2.24 19.21 -2.86
C ALA A 240 -1.76 17.90 -3.47
N ILE A 241 -2.05 16.78 -2.81
CA ILE A 241 -1.75 15.42 -3.28
C ILE A 241 -3.04 14.66 -3.53
N TRP A 242 -3.11 13.96 -4.65
CA TRP A 242 -4.32 13.27 -5.09
C TRP A 242 -4.03 11.79 -5.35
N MET A 243 -4.92 10.92 -4.88
CA MET A 243 -4.76 9.48 -5.05
C MET A 243 -5.13 9.00 -6.46
N LEU A 244 -4.42 8.00 -6.98
CA LEU A 244 -4.69 7.29 -8.21
C LEU A 244 -4.37 5.80 -8.02
N ASP A 245 -5.37 4.95 -8.27
CA ASP A 245 -5.26 3.50 -8.18
C ASP A 245 -5.03 2.85 -9.55
N PRO A 246 -4.47 1.63 -9.62
CA PRO A 246 -4.31 0.92 -10.89
C PRO A 246 -5.61 0.27 -11.40
N GLY A 247 -6.65 0.18 -10.57
CA GLY A 247 -7.93 -0.40 -10.95
C GLY A 247 -8.74 0.59 -11.77
N ILE A 248 -8.76 0.41 -13.10
CA ILE A 248 -9.51 1.29 -14.01
C ILE A 248 -10.91 0.72 -14.21
N LYS A 249 -11.93 1.48 -13.80
CA LYS A 249 -13.33 1.12 -13.96
C LYS A 249 -13.61 0.65 -15.40
N ARG A 250 -14.17 -0.53 -15.54
CA ARG A 250 -14.57 -1.09 -16.84
C ARG A 250 -15.92 -0.49 -17.24
N GLU A 251 -15.90 0.58 -18.02
CA GLU A 251 -17.09 1.32 -18.44
C GLU A 251 -16.84 1.97 -19.80
N GLU A 252 -17.65 1.62 -20.80
CA GLU A 252 -17.57 2.26 -22.13
C GLU A 252 -17.97 3.74 -22.04
N GLY A 253 -17.25 4.61 -22.73
CA GLY A 253 -17.43 6.06 -22.68
C GLY A 253 -16.59 6.74 -21.59
N TYR A 254 -15.94 5.98 -20.71
CA TYR A 254 -14.95 6.51 -19.78
C TYR A 254 -13.59 6.58 -20.46
N PHE A 255 -13.10 7.79 -20.73
CA PHE A 255 -11.95 8.04 -21.60
C PHE A 255 -10.66 7.25 -21.24
N VAL A 256 -10.42 6.96 -19.95
CA VAL A 256 -9.26 6.16 -19.53
C VAL A 256 -9.45 4.70 -19.91
N TYR A 257 -10.65 4.16 -19.72
CA TYR A 257 -10.99 2.80 -20.16
C TYR A 257 -10.98 2.69 -21.68
N ASP A 258 -11.57 3.65 -22.38
CA ASP A 258 -11.63 3.63 -23.85
C ASP A 258 -10.23 3.73 -24.46
N SER A 259 -9.44 4.72 -24.06
CA SER A 259 -8.08 4.93 -24.59
C SER A 259 -7.12 3.78 -24.29
N GLY A 260 -7.25 3.13 -23.13
CA GLY A 260 -6.47 1.94 -22.81
C GLY A 260 -6.92 0.70 -23.60
N SER A 261 -8.23 0.55 -23.84
CA SER A 261 -8.77 -0.55 -24.64
C SER A 261 -8.36 -0.44 -26.11
N GLU A 262 -8.37 0.77 -26.68
CA GLU A 262 -7.86 1.05 -28.03
C GLU A 262 -6.39 0.65 -28.22
N ARG A 263 -5.60 0.65 -27.14
CA ARG A 263 -4.16 0.36 -27.15
C ARG A 263 -3.83 -1.07 -26.78
N ASP A 264 -4.82 -1.88 -26.40
CA ASP A 264 -4.64 -3.25 -25.92
C ASP A 264 -3.58 -3.36 -24.81
N ILE A 265 -3.72 -2.53 -23.77
CA ILE A 265 -2.73 -2.40 -22.66
C ILE A 265 -3.16 -3.09 -21.36
N TRP A 266 -4.28 -3.81 -21.38
CA TRP A 266 -4.79 -4.49 -20.18
C TRP A 266 -4.05 -5.79 -19.91
N ILE A 267 -3.83 -6.12 -18.64
CA ILE A 267 -3.42 -7.46 -18.24
C ILE A 267 -4.52 -8.44 -18.65
N GLN A 268 -4.12 -9.62 -19.14
CA GLN A 268 -5.05 -10.60 -19.69
C GLN A 268 -5.21 -11.82 -18.77
N THR A 269 -6.34 -12.51 -18.88
CA THR A 269 -6.51 -13.87 -18.40
C THR A 269 -5.80 -14.86 -19.32
N ALA A 270 -5.64 -16.11 -18.90
CA ALA A 270 -4.98 -17.15 -19.70
C ALA A 270 -5.68 -17.45 -21.04
N ASP A 271 -6.96 -17.09 -21.21
CA ASP A 271 -7.70 -17.18 -22.47
C ASP A 271 -7.57 -15.93 -23.37
N GLY A 272 -6.68 -14.98 -23.01
CA GLY A 272 -6.33 -13.81 -23.82
C GLY A 272 -7.31 -12.65 -23.73
N LYS A 273 -8.29 -12.68 -22.83
CA LYS A 273 -9.22 -11.55 -22.60
C LYS A 273 -8.68 -10.61 -21.54
N PRO A 274 -9.05 -9.32 -21.54
CA PRO A 274 -8.74 -8.43 -20.42
C PRO A 274 -9.22 -9.03 -19.09
N PHE A 275 -8.32 -9.09 -18.12
CA PHE A 275 -8.68 -9.52 -16.77
C PHE A 275 -9.57 -8.47 -16.10
N VAL A 276 -10.64 -8.95 -15.47
CA VAL A 276 -11.58 -8.11 -14.73
C VAL A 276 -11.56 -8.52 -13.27
N GLY A 277 -11.27 -7.56 -12.39
CA GLY A 277 -11.27 -7.73 -10.94
C GLY A 277 -12.09 -6.64 -10.26
N ASP A 278 -12.78 -6.98 -9.17
CA ASP A 278 -13.57 -6.01 -8.40
C ASP A 278 -12.71 -5.24 -7.40
N VAL A 279 -12.81 -3.90 -7.43
CA VAL A 279 -12.21 -2.95 -6.46
C VAL A 279 -13.25 -1.86 -6.11
N TRP A 280 -12.83 -0.63 -5.80
CA TRP A 280 -13.68 0.48 -5.37
C TRP A 280 -14.80 0.85 -6.37
N PRO A 281 -14.54 1.05 -7.68
CA PRO A 281 -15.59 1.35 -8.65
C PRO A 281 -16.41 0.12 -9.09
N GLY A 282 -16.20 -1.06 -8.47
CA GLY A 282 -16.72 -2.34 -8.96
C GLY A 282 -15.77 -2.98 -9.98
N PRO A 283 -16.29 -3.52 -11.11
CA PRO A 283 -15.47 -4.21 -12.11
C PRO A 283 -14.40 -3.29 -12.72
N CYS A 284 -13.14 -3.68 -12.59
CA CYS A 284 -11.97 -2.96 -13.11
C CYS A 284 -11.14 -3.82 -14.07
N VAL A 285 -10.50 -3.16 -15.02
CA VAL A 285 -9.33 -3.68 -15.75
C VAL A 285 -8.04 -3.07 -15.17
N PHE A 286 -6.91 -3.72 -15.42
CA PHE A 286 -5.63 -3.35 -14.82
C PHE A 286 -4.60 -3.08 -15.94
N PRO A 287 -3.97 -1.89 -16.00
CA PRO A 287 -2.91 -1.59 -16.97
C PRO A 287 -1.72 -2.52 -16.76
N ASP A 288 -1.20 -3.10 -17.84
CA ASP A 288 0.03 -3.87 -17.78
C ASP A 288 1.26 -2.96 -17.79
N PHE A 289 1.67 -2.48 -16.61
CA PHE A 289 2.84 -1.62 -16.45
C PHE A 289 4.19 -2.29 -16.82
N ALA A 290 4.22 -3.61 -17.07
CA ALA A 290 5.40 -4.28 -17.61
C ALA A 290 5.70 -3.86 -19.07
N GLN A 291 4.71 -3.27 -19.75
CA GLN A 291 4.83 -2.76 -21.12
C GLN A 291 5.17 -1.28 -21.15
N SER A 292 6.21 -0.92 -21.91
CA SER A 292 6.64 0.47 -22.12
C SER A 292 5.53 1.36 -22.65
N ARG A 293 4.73 0.85 -23.61
CA ARG A 293 3.57 1.58 -24.15
C ARG A 293 2.52 1.91 -23.09
N THR A 294 2.28 1.02 -22.13
CA THR A 294 1.34 1.24 -21.02
C THR A 294 1.89 2.28 -20.06
N ARG A 295 3.20 2.22 -19.75
CA ARG A 295 3.85 3.21 -18.89
C ARG A 295 3.80 4.61 -19.51
N SER A 296 4.04 4.73 -20.82
CA SER A 296 3.91 6.00 -21.55
C SER A 296 2.47 6.52 -21.55
N TRP A 297 1.47 5.66 -21.81
CA TRP A 297 0.06 6.03 -21.73
C TRP A 297 -0.33 6.55 -20.34
N TRP A 298 0.10 5.88 -19.27
CA TRP A 298 -0.13 6.34 -17.91
C TRP A 298 0.57 7.67 -17.62
N ALA A 299 1.82 7.82 -18.08
CA ALA A 299 2.59 9.04 -17.90
C ALA A 299 1.91 10.25 -18.60
N ASP A 300 1.32 10.07 -19.77
CA ASP A 300 0.56 11.10 -20.47
C ASP A 300 -0.72 11.49 -19.71
N LEU A 301 -1.47 10.52 -19.17
CA LEU A 301 -2.63 10.79 -18.32
C LEU A 301 -2.24 11.55 -17.04
N VAL A 302 -1.15 11.16 -16.39
CA VAL A 302 -0.62 11.86 -15.22
C VAL A 302 -0.21 13.28 -15.60
N LYS A 303 0.49 13.47 -16.72
CA LYS A 303 0.89 14.79 -17.20
C LYS A 303 -0.30 15.72 -17.36
N ASP A 304 -1.37 15.25 -17.99
CA ASP A 304 -2.60 16.03 -18.19
C ASP A 304 -3.31 16.29 -16.85
N PHE A 305 -3.31 15.32 -15.93
CA PHE A 305 -3.87 15.48 -14.60
C PHE A 305 -3.12 16.53 -13.75
N ILE A 306 -1.80 16.62 -13.87
CA ILE A 306 -0.98 17.66 -13.22
C ILE A 306 -1.39 19.07 -13.65
N SER A 307 -1.95 19.25 -14.85
CA SER A 307 -2.45 20.55 -15.32
C SER A 307 -3.58 21.13 -14.45
N ASN A 308 -4.18 20.33 -13.56
CA ASN A 308 -5.15 20.77 -12.55
C ASN A 308 -4.52 21.40 -11.29
N GLY A 309 -3.20 21.61 -11.29
CA GLY A 309 -2.47 22.22 -10.17
C GLY A 309 -1.89 21.20 -9.18
N VAL A 310 -2.10 19.91 -9.41
CA VAL A 310 -1.64 18.81 -8.54
C VAL A 310 -0.14 18.89 -8.28
N ASP A 311 0.27 18.88 -7.00
CA ASP A 311 1.69 18.96 -6.62
C ASP A 311 2.35 17.59 -6.42
N GLY A 312 1.57 16.55 -6.14
CA GLY A 312 2.03 15.19 -5.91
C GLY A 312 0.93 14.16 -6.12
N ILE A 313 1.33 12.91 -6.32
CA ILE A 313 0.40 11.79 -6.55
C ILE A 313 0.59 10.70 -5.50
N TRP A 314 -0.51 10.12 -5.07
CA TRP A 314 -0.54 8.95 -4.22
C TRP A 314 -0.97 7.73 -5.05
N ASN A 315 -0.08 6.77 -5.26
CA ASN A 315 -0.43 5.47 -5.84
C ASN A 315 -0.74 4.46 -4.74
N ASP A 316 -2.01 4.11 -4.61
CA ASP A 316 -2.47 3.08 -3.69
C ASP A 316 -2.98 1.85 -4.45
N MET A 317 -3.30 0.79 -3.71
CA MET A 317 -3.91 -0.43 -4.24
C MET A 317 -3.07 -1.13 -5.32
N ASN A 318 -1.77 -0.87 -5.35
CA ASN A 318 -0.87 -1.20 -6.44
C ASN A 318 -0.03 -2.47 -6.25
N GLU A 319 -0.51 -3.40 -5.42
CA GLU A 319 0.06 -4.75 -5.31
C GLU A 319 -0.05 -5.60 -6.59
N PRO A 320 -1.14 -5.62 -7.39
CA PRO A 320 -2.43 -4.90 -7.31
C PRO A 320 -3.45 -5.56 -6.36
N ALA A 321 -4.23 -4.75 -5.67
CA ALA A 321 -5.32 -5.21 -4.82
C ALA A 321 -6.55 -5.62 -5.64
N VAL A 322 -7.14 -6.78 -5.33
CA VAL A 322 -8.37 -7.29 -5.94
C VAL A 322 -9.26 -7.87 -4.85
N PHE A 323 -10.47 -7.33 -4.65
CA PHE A 323 -11.27 -7.65 -3.46
C PHE A 323 -11.83 -9.06 -3.44
N LYS A 324 -12.20 -9.60 -4.61
CA LYS A 324 -12.90 -10.89 -4.74
C LYS A 324 -11.99 -12.04 -5.17
N THR A 325 -10.74 -12.03 -4.74
CA THR A 325 -9.82 -13.18 -4.86
C THR A 325 -9.42 -13.70 -3.49
N VAL A 326 -8.98 -14.97 -3.43
CA VAL A 326 -8.55 -15.63 -2.19
C VAL A 326 -7.36 -14.91 -1.56
N THR A 327 -6.40 -14.50 -2.38
CA THR A 327 -5.15 -13.84 -1.96
C THR A 327 -5.26 -12.32 -1.88
N LYS A 328 -6.44 -11.74 -2.16
CA LYS A 328 -6.67 -10.29 -2.27
C LYS A 328 -5.80 -9.58 -3.31
N THR A 329 -5.23 -10.33 -4.25
CA THR A 329 -4.48 -9.83 -5.39
C THR A 329 -4.86 -10.58 -6.67
N MET A 330 -4.25 -10.22 -7.79
CA MET A 330 -4.50 -10.80 -9.11
C MET A 330 -4.09 -12.28 -9.17
N PRO A 331 -4.84 -13.14 -9.89
CA PRO A 331 -4.47 -14.54 -10.06
C PRO A 331 -3.10 -14.68 -10.72
N GLU A 332 -2.27 -15.58 -10.17
CA GLU A 332 -0.90 -15.83 -10.65
C GLU A 332 -0.83 -16.23 -12.13
N SER A 333 -1.88 -16.86 -12.65
CA SER A 333 -1.97 -17.33 -14.04
C SER A 333 -2.37 -16.26 -15.05
N ASN A 334 -2.68 -15.04 -14.62
CA ASN A 334 -2.92 -13.94 -15.54
C ASN A 334 -1.65 -13.65 -16.36
N VAL A 335 -1.80 -13.09 -17.54
CA VAL A 335 -0.72 -12.93 -18.52
C VAL A 335 -0.40 -11.45 -18.69
N HIS A 336 0.88 -11.13 -18.53
CA HIS A 336 1.47 -9.84 -18.88
C HIS A 336 2.26 -9.99 -20.17
N HIS A 337 2.17 -9.01 -21.05
CA HIS A 337 2.95 -8.94 -22.29
C HIS A 337 4.15 -8.01 -22.12
N GLY A 338 4.86 -8.15 -21.00
CA GLY A 338 5.94 -7.22 -20.62
C GLY A 338 7.05 -7.09 -21.66
N ASP A 339 7.79 -5.98 -21.58
CA ASP A 339 8.92 -5.74 -22.47
C ASP A 339 10.00 -6.85 -22.33
N ILE A 340 10.75 -7.13 -23.38
CA ILE A 340 11.81 -8.17 -23.39
C ILE A 340 12.82 -7.96 -22.26
N GLU A 341 13.13 -6.69 -21.92
CA GLU A 341 14.04 -6.33 -20.84
C GLU A 341 13.58 -6.78 -19.45
N PHE A 342 12.27 -7.04 -19.28
CA PHE A 342 11.69 -7.53 -18.03
C PHE A 342 11.30 -9.01 -18.07
N GLY A 343 11.63 -9.73 -19.16
CA GLY A 343 11.35 -11.18 -19.30
C GLY A 343 10.29 -11.52 -20.35
N GLY A 344 9.75 -10.53 -21.06
CA GLY A 344 8.78 -10.75 -22.14
C GLY A 344 7.39 -11.17 -21.66
N CYS A 345 6.63 -11.85 -22.51
CA CYS A 345 5.32 -12.38 -22.13
C CYS A 345 5.47 -13.46 -21.04
N GLN A 346 4.96 -13.18 -19.84
CA GLN A 346 5.00 -14.07 -18.68
C GLN A 346 3.72 -13.97 -17.86
N ASN A 347 3.53 -14.92 -16.97
CA ASN A 347 2.41 -14.90 -16.03
C ASN A 347 2.60 -13.82 -14.93
N HIS A 348 1.51 -13.44 -14.27
CA HIS A 348 1.47 -12.44 -13.21
C HIS A 348 2.41 -12.81 -12.05
N LEU A 349 2.59 -14.11 -11.77
CA LEU A 349 3.58 -14.58 -10.79
C LEU A 349 4.98 -13.99 -11.03
N HIS A 350 5.40 -13.82 -12.29
CA HIS A 350 6.68 -13.21 -12.65
C HIS A 350 6.74 -11.73 -12.31
N TYR A 351 5.64 -11.00 -12.52
CA TYR A 351 5.58 -9.55 -12.43
C TYR A 351 5.03 -9.02 -11.11
N HIS A 352 4.51 -9.89 -10.24
CA HIS A 352 3.73 -9.53 -9.06
C HIS A 352 4.39 -8.45 -8.20
N ASN A 353 5.63 -8.69 -7.74
CA ASN A 353 6.30 -7.75 -6.83
C ASN A 353 6.80 -6.48 -7.54
N VAL A 354 6.97 -6.49 -8.85
CA VAL A 354 7.47 -5.32 -9.60
C VAL A 354 6.34 -4.41 -10.11
N TYR A 355 5.09 -4.91 -10.13
CA TYR A 355 3.93 -4.20 -10.64
C TYR A 355 3.76 -2.80 -10.02
N GLY A 356 3.74 -2.72 -8.68
CA GLY A 356 3.59 -1.44 -7.96
C GLY A 356 4.73 -0.46 -8.22
N MET A 357 5.97 -0.96 -8.30
CA MET A 357 7.13 -0.12 -8.65
C MET A 357 6.99 0.46 -10.07
N LEU A 358 6.49 -0.32 -11.03
CA LEU A 358 6.33 0.12 -12.42
C LEU A 358 5.21 1.16 -12.55
N MET A 359 4.13 1.04 -11.77
CA MET A 359 3.13 2.10 -11.66
C MET A 359 3.74 3.38 -11.09
N ALA A 360 4.46 3.28 -9.96
CA ALA A 360 5.10 4.44 -9.33
C ALA A 360 6.13 5.12 -10.26
N ARG A 361 6.89 4.34 -11.02
CA ARG A 361 7.80 4.83 -12.06
C ARG A 361 7.03 5.60 -13.14
N SER A 362 5.94 5.03 -13.64
CA SER A 362 5.13 5.66 -14.70
C SER A 362 4.53 6.98 -14.23
N THR A 363 4.04 7.03 -12.99
CA THR A 363 3.57 8.26 -12.36
C THR A 363 4.68 9.30 -12.22
N TYR A 364 5.85 8.91 -11.73
CA TYR A 364 7.00 9.81 -11.59
C TYR A 364 7.44 10.39 -12.95
N GLU A 365 7.49 9.55 -13.99
CA GLU A 365 7.82 9.96 -15.35
C GLU A 365 6.77 10.93 -15.91
N GLY A 366 5.47 10.68 -15.69
CA GLY A 366 4.39 11.60 -16.08
C GLY A 366 4.47 12.97 -15.39
N MET A 367 4.77 12.99 -14.09
CA MET A 367 4.99 14.25 -13.37
C MET A 367 6.21 15.01 -13.91
N LYS A 368 7.27 14.31 -14.31
CA LYS A 368 8.42 14.93 -14.98
C LYS A 368 8.07 15.50 -16.35
N LEU A 369 7.21 14.84 -17.12
CA LEU A 369 6.72 15.35 -18.40
C LEU A 369 5.89 16.63 -18.23
N ALA A 370 5.14 16.75 -17.12
CA ALA A 370 4.37 17.96 -16.82
C ALA A 370 5.25 19.16 -16.41
N ASN A 371 6.32 18.90 -15.65
CA ASN A 371 7.23 19.94 -15.19
C ASN A 371 8.66 19.42 -15.05
N GLU A 372 9.47 19.60 -16.09
CA GLU A 372 10.86 19.11 -16.12
C GLU A 372 11.73 19.69 -14.99
N ASN A 373 11.47 20.94 -14.63
CA ASN A 373 12.19 21.70 -13.60
C ASN A 373 11.71 21.37 -12.17
N GLY A 374 10.49 20.84 -12.04
CA GLY A 374 9.92 20.38 -10.78
C GLY A 374 10.53 19.06 -10.32
N ARG A 375 10.59 18.85 -9.00
CA ARG A 375 10.88 17.53 -8.42
C ARG A 375 9.55 16.83 -8.16
N PRO A 376 9.26 15.69 -8.81
CA PRO A 376 8.04 14.95 -8.53
C PRO A 376 8.00 14.48 -7.08
N PHE A 377 6.78 14.28 -6.59
CA PHE A 377 6.52 13.57 -5.36
C PHE A 377 5.45 12.52 -5.63
N VAL A 378 5.83 11.25 -5.47
CA VAL A 378 4.94 10.11 -5.56
C VAL A 378 5.00 9.38 -4.22
N LEU A 379 3.86 9.00 -3.67
CA LEU A 379 3.75 8.05 -2.57
C LEU A 379 3.25 6.71 -3.13
N THR A 380 3.85 5.57 -2.74
CA THR A 380 3.44 4.23 -3.21
C THR A 380 3.27 3.24 -2.07
N ARG A 381 2.24 2.39 -2.13
CA ARG A 381 2.05 1.31 -1.15
C ARG A 381 2.95 0.13 -1.45
N ALA A 382 2.80 -0.42 -2.64
CA ALA A 382 3.63 -1.51 -3.12
C ALA A 382 4.92 -0.98 -3.76
N GLY A 383 6.00 -1.73 -3.60
CA GLY A 383 7.29 -1.39 -4.16
C GLY A 383 8.23 -2.58 -4.24
N PHE A 384 9.19 -2.49 -5.14
CA PHE A 384 10.29 -3.44 -5.32
C PHE A 384 11.65 -2.75 -5.17
N ILE A 385 12.74 -3.51 -5.26
CA ILE A 385 14.09 -2.95 -5.27
C ILE A 385 14.22 -1.91 -6.38
N GLY A 386 14.54 -0.67 -6.02
CA GLY A 386 14.61 0.46 -6.95
C GLY A 386 13.46 1.46 -6.84
N SER A 387 12.42 1.18 -6.05
CA SER A 387 11.30 2.11 -5.82
C SER A 387 11.75 3.46 -5.25
N GLN A 388 12.88 3.48 -4.54
CA GLN A 388 13.43 4.69 -3.94
C GLN A 388 13.81 5.78 -4.96
N ARG A 389 13.92 5.42 -6.24
CA ARG A 389 14.17 6.37 -7.33
C ARG A 389 12.90 7.14 -7.76
N TYR A 390 11.72 6.62 -7.43
CA TYR A 390 10.47 7.11 -7.98
C TYR A 390 9.47 7.56 -6.93
N ALA A 391 9.48 6.95 -5.73
CA ALA A 391 8.44 7.22 -4.75
C ALA A 391 8.91 7.11 -3.30
N ALA A 392 8.27 7.90 -2.44
CA ALA A 392 8.16 7.64 -1.01
C ALA A 392 7.27 6.41 -0.78
N THR A 393 7.39 5.76 0.37
CA THR A 393 6.49 4.65 0.74
C THR A 393 5.90 4.86 2.13
N TRP A 394 4.76 4.25 2.40
CA TRP A 394 4.25 4.16 3.76
C TRP A 394 3.91 2.72 4.11
N THR A 395 3.76 2.43 5.40
CA THR A 395 3.58 1.06 5.87
C THR A 395 2.17 0.48 5.64
N GLY A 396 1.33 1.16 4.85
CA GLY A 396 -0.06 0.76 4.62
C GLY A 396 -0.93 0.92 5.87
N ASP A 397 -2.12 0.33 5.76
CA ASP A 397 -3.19 0.35 6.77
C ASP A 397 -2.72 -0.21 8.12
N ASN A 398 -2.28 0.71 8.98
CA ASN A 398 -1.93 0.39 10.35
C ASN A 398 -3.14 0.59 11.28
N LEU A 399 -3.07 0.02 12.49
CA LEU A 399 -4.16 0.16 13.46
C LEU A 399 -3.87 1.28 14.44
N SER A 400 -4.83 2.21 14.56
CA SER A 400 -4.94 3.12 15.69
C SER A 400 -5.31 2.34 16.95
N LEU A 401 -4.31 1.76 17.62
CA LEU A 401 -4.50 1.29 18.99
C LEU A 401 -4.43 2.52 19.90
N GLY A 402 -5.51 3.31 19.95
CA GLY A 402 -5.72 4.28 21.03
C GLY A 402 -5.55 3.57 22.38
N ALA A 403 -5.14 4.21 23.47
CA ALA A 403 -6.03 5.04 24.30
C ALA A 403 -7.41 4.42 24.67
N SER A 404 -7.79 3.25 24.16
CA SER A 404 -8.84 2.37 24.69
C SER A 404 -8.29 1.32 25.64
N SER A 405 -6.98 1.34 25.92
CA SER A 405 -6.45 0.77 27.14
C SER A 405 -5.78 1.87 27.96
N TYR A 406 -6.33 2.07 29.14
CA TYR A 406 -5.70 2.66 30.31
C TYR A 406 -4.48 1.80 30.76
N GLU A 407 -3.71 1.26 29.82
CA GLU A 407 -2.59 0.33 30.03
C GLU A 407 -1.23 0.94 29.67
N TYR A 408 -1.21 2.15 29.12
CA TYR A 408 0.03 2.93 28.98
C TYR A 408 0.65 3.33 30.32
N LEU A 409 -0.13 3.31 31.42
CA LEU A 409 0.36 3.61 32.77
C LEU A 409 0.53 2.37 33.67
N ASN A 410 0.15 1.16 33.20
CA ASN A 410 0.19 -0.07 34.00
C ASN A 410 1.02 -1.22 33.39
N GLY A 411 1.87 -0.95 32.38
CA GLY A 411 2.89 -1.92 31.96
C GLY A 411 2.38 -3.12 31.15
N SER A 412 1.34 -2.95 30.33
CA SER A 412 0.90 -4.01 29.42
C SER A 412 1.89 -4.20 28.25
N PRO A 413 2.34 -5.44 27.95
CA PRO A 413 3.32 -5.73 26.90
C PRO A 413 2.88 -5.34 25.47
N ILE A 414 1.57 -5.24 25.23
CA ILE A 414 0.98 -5.11 23.88
C ILE A 414 1.20 -3.71 23.26
N GLY A 415 1.11 -2.64 24.05
CA GLY A 415 1.29 -1.26 23.56
C GLY A 415 2.75 -0.95 23.18
N VAL A 416 3.71 -1.51 23.93
CA VAL A 416 5.15 -1.35 23.68
C VAL A 416 5.57 -2.12 22.40
N LEU A 417 4.94 -3.26 22.13
CA LEU A 417 5.21 -4.06 20.93
C LEU A 417 4.82 -3.30 19.66
N SER A 418 3.62 -2.71 19.59
CA SER A 418 3.15 -2.00 18.37
C SER A 418 4.01 -0.80 17.98
N GLY A 419 4.37 0.07 18.94
CA GLY A 419 5.28 1.20 18.68
C GLY A 419 6.69 0.76 18.28
N SER A 420 7.18 -0.33 18.88
CA SER A 420 8.48 -0.92 18.54
C SER A 420 8.49 -1.53 17.14
N PHE A 421 7.39 -2.18 16.69
CA PHE A 421 7.26 -2.71 15.33
C PHE A 421 7.24 -1.61 14.27
N ARG A 422 6.59 -0.47 14.54
CA ARG A 422 6.56 0.69 13.62
C ARG A 422 7.96 1.28 13.41
N ALA A 423 8.66 1.60 14.50
CA ALA A 423 10.03 2.14 14.43
C ALA A 423 11.00 1.14 13.78
N LEU A 424 10.83 -0.15 14.04
CA LEU A 424 11.66 -1.21 13.48
C LEU A 424 11.42 -1.37 11.96
N SER A 425 10.18 -1.25 11.50
CA SER A 425 9.83 -1.33 10.07
C SER A 425 10.44 -0.17 9.27
N LEU A 426 10.39 1.05 9.82
CA LEU A 426 11.04 2.23 9.20
C LEU A 426 12.55 2.09 9.15
N HIS A 427 13.14 1.53 10.21
CA HIS A 427 14.58 1.26 10.23
C HIS A 427 14.96 0.23 9.16
N TYR A 428 14.17 -0.83 8.98
CA TYR A 428 14.43 -1.83 7.95
C TYR A 428 14.24 -1.30 6.53
N LEU A 429 13.23 -0.47 6.28
CA LEU A 429 13.03 0.19 4.99
C LEU A 429 14.21 1.14 4.67
N GLY A 430 14.67 1.93 5.65
CA GLY A 430 15.85 2.77 5.48
C GLY A 430 17.12 1.97 5.14
N LEU A 431 17.34 0.85 5.85
CA LEU A 431 18.47 -0.04 5.60
C LEU A 431 18.36 -0.79 4.26
N SER A 432 17.15 -1.06 3.76
CA SER A 432 16.93 -1.70 2.45
C SER A 432 17.02 -0.72 1.27
N GLY A 433 17.33 0.55 1.52
CA GLY A 433 17.48 1.57 0.48
C GLY A 433 16.21 2.39 0.20
N GLN A 434 15.17 2.26 1.04
CA GLN A 434 13.92 3.02 0.98
C GLN A 434 13.76 3.93 2.22
N PRO A 435 14.63 4.95 2.43
CA PRO A 435 14.61 5.77 3.63
C PRO A 435 13.52 6.85 3.65
N LEU A 436 12.94 7.22 2.49
CA LEU A 436 11.80 8.10 2.44
C LEU A 436 10.53 7.28 2.69
N SER A 437 10.30 7.00 3.98
CA SER A 437 9.19 6.16 4.44
C SER A 437 8.60 6.64 5.76
N GLY A 438 7.30 6.41 5.97
CA GLY A 438 6.60 6.72 7.23
C GLY A 438 5.41 5.80 7.48
N PRO A 439 4.92 5.67 8.72
CA PRO A 439 3.62 5.08 8.98
C PRO A 439 2.55 6.17 9.02
N ASP A 440 1.28 5.79 8.86
CA ASP A 440 0.18 6.71 9.18
C ASP A 440 0.25 7.10 10.66
N ILE A 441 0.16 8.40 10.91
CA ILE A 441 0.19 8.99 12.26
C ILE A 441 -1.25 9.09 12.78
N GLY A 442 -1.49 8.42 13.90
CA GLY A 442 -2.81 8.16 14.44
C GLY A 442 -2.95 6.67 14.70
#